data_AF-A0A2M7VWB4-F1
#
_entry.id   AF-A0A2M7VWB4-F1
#
_cell.length_a   1.000
_cell.length_b   1.000
_cell.length_c   1.000
_cell.angle_alpha   90.00
_cell.angle_beta   90.00
_cell.angle_gamma   90.00
#
_symmetry.space_group_name_H-M   'P 1'
#
loop_
_entity.id
_entity.type
_entity.pdbx_description
1 polymer ?
#
loop_
_entity_poly.entity_id
_entity_poly.type
_entity_poly.pdbx_seq_one_letter_code
_entity_poly.pdbx_strand_id
1 'polypeptide(L)'
;MTTAKAQDKTTENPFFSPYRTPFEVPDFKKIKPEHYQPAYEKGMVEQRAAIEKIVSNKEKPTFKNTIEALENSGVLLNKVENVFSNQTSANTNKELQEIAKNLSPIMSKHSDDIMLNAKLFEQIK
;
A
#
# COMPACT_ATOMS: atom_id res chain seq x y z
N MET A 1 -12.04 36.04 -5.16
CA MET A 1 -11.41 35.33 -4.04
C MET A 1 -11.26 33.88 -4.45
N THR A 2 -10.02 33.40 -4.39
CA THR A 2 -9.52 32.19 -5.03
C THR A 2 -9.74 30.97 -4.15
N THR A 3 -10.48 29.97 -4.63
CA THR A 3 -10.44 28.60 -4.08
C THR A 3 -10.61 27.59 -5.21
N ALA A 4 -9.52 27.24 -5.88
CA ALA A 4 -9.43 26.05 -6.72
C ALA A 4 -7.97 25.58 -6.81
N LYS A 5 -7.63 24.53 -6.07
CA LYS A 5 -6.65 23.47 -6.40
C LYS A 5 -6.27 22.67 -5.15
N ALA A 6 -7.07 21.66 -4.82
CA ALA A 6 -6.62 20.54 -3.99
C ALA A 6 -7.15 19.18 -4.49
N GLN A 7 -7.77 19.16 -5.68
CA GLN A 7 -8.57 18.04 -6.14
C GLN A 7 -8.23 17.80 -7.61
N ASP A 8 -7.10 17.11 -7.88
CA ASP A 8 -6.82 16.51 -9.21
C ASP A 8 -5.55 15.63 -9.30
N LYS A 9 -4.66 15.60 -8.30
CA LYS A 9 -3.46 14.72 -8.37
C LYS A 9 -3.73 13.25 -8.04
N THR A 10 -4.86 12.92 -7.42
CA THR A 10 -5.20 11.56 -6.97
C THR A 10 -5.85 10.72 -8.07
N THR A 11 -6.38 11.31 -9.14
CA THR A 11 -7.00 10.59 -10.27
C THR A 11 -6.00 10.16 -11.34
N GLU A 12 -4.78 10.71 -11.36
CA GLU A 12 -3.74 10.40 -12.34
C GLU A 12 -2.73 9.33 -11.88
N ASN A 13 -2.77 8.90 -10.63
CA ASN A 13 -1.76 7.96 -10.13
C ASN A 13 -1.96 6.55 -10.74
N PRO A 14 -0.98 6.03 -11.51
CA PRO A 14 -1.11 4.76 -12.24
C PRO A 14 -1.28 3.55 -11.32
N PHE A 15 -0.93 3.66 -10.03
CA PHE A 15 -1.11 2.56 -9.07
C PHE A 15 -2.58 2.33 -8.70
N PHE A 16 -3.44 3.36 -8.77
CA PHE A 16 -4.83 3.32 -8.29
C PHE A 16 -5.82 2.67 -9.26
N SER A 17 -5.35 2.24 -10.42
CA SER A 17 -6.15 1.51 -11.40
C SER A 17 -5.43 0.24 -11.84
N PRO A 18 -6.14 -0.82 -12.29
CA PRO A 18 -5.53 -1.99 -12.91
C PRO A 18 -4.64 -1.60 -14.10
N TYR A 19 -3.55 -2.33 -14.30
CA TYR A 19 -2.69 -2.13 -15.46
C TYR A 19 -3.34 -2.78 -16.69
N ARG A 20 -3.46 -2.02 -17.78
CA ARG A 20 -4.06 -2.50 -19.05
C ARG A 20 -3.03 -3.08 -20.04
N THR A 21 -1.85 -3.38 -19.54
CA THR A 21 -0.74 -4.01 -20.27
C THR A 21 -0.92 -5.53 -20.27
N PRO A 22 -0.28 -6.25 -21.21
CA PRO A 22 -0.26 -7.72 -21.17
C PRO A 22 0.24 -8.23 -19.82
N PHE A 23 -0.45 -9.22 -19.25
CA PHE A 23 -0.16 -9.82 -17.94
C PHE A 23 -0.18 -8.83 -16.77
N GLU A 24 -0.84 -7.67 -16.93
CA GLU A 24 -0.90 -6.61 -15.92
C GLU A 24 0.49 -6.15 -15.47
N VAL A 25 1.46 -6.12 -16.39
CA VAL A 25 2.81 -5.62 -16.08
C VAL A 25 2.77 -4.10 -15.81
N PRO A 26 3.45 -3.57 -14.80
CA PRO A 26 3.51 -2.13 -14.55
C PRO A 26 3.95 -1.34 -15.79
N ASP A 27 3.17 -0.33 -16.18
CA ASP A 27 3.54 0.59 -17.27
C ASP A 27 4.56 1.61 -16.75
N PHE A 28 5.83 1.19 -16.67
CA PHE A 28 6.93 2.00 -16.12
C PHE A 28 7.09 3.37 -16.80
N LYS A 29 6.60 3.55 -18.03
CA LYS A 29 6.62 4.85 -18.72
C LYS A 29 5.71 5.89 -18.06
N LYS A 30 4.66 5.44 -17.37
CA LYS A 30 3.70 6.30 -16.67
C LYS A 30 4.01 6.48 -15.20
N ILE A 31 4.86 5.61 -14.64
CA ILE A 31 5.20 5.64 -13.21
C ILE A 31 6.33 6.64 -13.01
N LYS A 32 6.05 7.67 -12.20
CA LYS A 32 6.99 8.73 -11.84
C LYS A 32 7.28 8.69 -10.34
N PRO A 33 8.42 9.22 -9.89
CA PRO A 33 8.77 9.24 -8.46
C PRO A 33 7.69 9.88 -7.58
N GLU A 34 7.06 10.97 -8.04
CA GLU A 34 5.96 11.66 -7.35
C GLU A 34 4.71 10.79 -7.09
N HIS A 35 4.59 9.63 -7.76
CA HIS A 35 3.47 8.71 -7.56
C HIS A 35 3.66 7.76 -6.37
N TYR A 36 4.90 7.53 -5.91
CA TYR A 36 5.16 6.53 -4.87
C TYR A 36 4.61 6.95 -3.52
N GLN A 37 4.99 8.13 -3.02
CA GLN A 37 4.59 8.59 -1.68
C GLN A 37 3.05 8.56 -1.48
N PRO A 38 2.23 9.16 -2.38
CA PRO A 38 0.77 9.12 -2.21
C PRO A 38 0.19 7.69 -2.33
N ALA A 39 0.84 6.81 -3.10
CA ALA A 39 0.35 5.46 -3.29
C ALA A 39 0.67 4.54 -2.10
N TYR A 40 1.85 4.69 -1.49
CA TYR A 40 2.18 4.07 -0.21
C TYR A 40 1.21 4.54 0.89
N GLU A 41 1.00 5.86 1.02
CA GLU A 41 0.09 6.42 2.03
C GLU A 41 -1.33 5.87 1.90
N LYS A 42 -1.88 5.86 0.67
CA LYS A 42 -3.19 5.29 0.40
C LYS A 42 -3.23 3.78 0.69
N GLY A 43 -2.22 3.03 0.25
CA GLY A 43 -2.11 1.59 0.51
C GLY A 43 -2.08 1.26 2.01
N MET A 44 -1.33 2.02 2.81
CA MET A 44 -1.30 1.85 4.27
C MET A 44 -2.64 2.19 4.93
N VAL A 45 -3.33 3.24 4.46
CA VAL A 45 -4.68 3.58 4.95
C VAL A 45 -5.68 2.45 4.64
N GLU A 46 -5.68 1.95 3.41
CA GLU A 46 -6.55 0.84 2.98
C GLU A 46 -6.27 -0.44 3.77
N GLN A 47 -4.99 -0.79 3.95
CA GLN A 47 -4.62 -1.98 4.71
C GLN A 47 -5.00 -1.86 6.18
N ARG A 48 -4.75 -0.72 6.84
CA ARG A 48 -5.20 -0.52 8.24
C ARG A 48 -6.71 -0.66 8.37
N ALA A 49 -7.48 -0.14 7.43
CA ALA A 49 -8.93 -0.29 7.43
C ALA A 49 -9.36 -1.76 7.22
N ALA A 50 -8.64 -2.52 6.41
CA ALA A 50 -8.88 -3.96 6.25
C ALA A 50 -8.56 -4.74 7.54
N ILE A 51 -7.43 -4.44 8.20
CA ILE A 51 -7.08 -5.04 9.49
C ILE A 51 -8.13 -4.71 10.56
N GLU A 52 -8.60 -3.46 10.62
CA GLU A 52 -9.65 -3.06 11.57
C GLU A 52 -10.94 -3.86 11.35
N LYS A 53 -11.31 -4.15 10.11
CA LYS A 53 -12.47 -5.01 9.80
C LYS A 53 -12.28 -6.44 10.29
N ILE A 54 -11.07 -6.99 10.21
CA ILE A 54 -10.77 -8.34 10.71
C ILE A 54 -10.91 -8.36 12.24
N VAL A 55 -10.28 -7.42 12.95
CA VAL A 55 -10.28 -7.42 14.42
C VAL A 55 -11.61 -6.99 15.05
N SER A 56 -12.45 -6.27 14.29
CA SER A 56 -13.80 -5.88 14.73
C SER A 56 -14.90 -6.88 14.31
N ASN A 57 -14.54 -7.94 13.57
CA ASN A 57 -15.50 -8.97 13.20
C ASN A 57 -15.99 -9.72 14.45
N LYS A 58 -17.32 -9.79 14.62
CA LYS A 58 -17.98 -10.46 15.75
C LYS A 58 -18.25 -11.94 15.50
N GLU A 59 -18.13 -12.38 14.25
CA GLU A 59 -18.26 -13.79 13.90
C GLU A 59 -17.09 -14.60 14.47
N LYS A 60 -17.28 -15.92 14.60
CA LYS A 60 -16.18 -16.80 14.99
C LYS A 60 -15.06 -16.71 13.93
N PRO A 61 -13.77 -16.65 14.33
CA PRO A 61 -12.67 -16.66 13.38
C PRO A 61 -12.71 -17.91 12.50
N THR A 62 -12.47 -17.72 11.22
CA THR A 62 -12.40 -18.74 10.17
C THR A 62 -11.24 -18.41 9.25
N PHE A 63 -10.82 -19.38 8.43
CA PHE A 63 -9.80 -19.13 7.42
C PHE A 63 -10.17 -17.95 6.50
N LYS A 64 -11.45 -17.88 6.07
CA LYS A 64 -11.93 -16.85 5.14
C LYS A 64 -11.95 -15.44 5.74
N ASN A 65 -12.50 -15.29 6.95
CA ASN A 65 -12.66 -13.98 7.58
C ASN A 65 -11.41 -13.47 8.32
N THR A 66 -10.41 -14.35 8.55
CA THR A 66 -9.14 -13.97 9.16
C THR A 66 -7.97 -14.07 8.18
N ILE A 67 -7.62 -15.27 7.71
CA ILE A 67 -6.37 -15.51 6.96
C ILE A 67 -6.49 -14.98 5.52
N GLU A 68 -7.53 -15.37 4.79
CA GLU A 68 -7.78 -14.88 3.44
C GLU A 68 -8.00 -13.36 3.42
N ALA A 69 -8.71 -12.83 4.42
CA ALA A 69 -8.89 -11.39 4.58
C ALA A 69 -7.56 -10.66 4.86
N LEU A 70 -6.69 -11.25 5.69
CA LEU A 70 -5.37 -10.70 6.00
C LEU A 70 -4.46 -10.69 4.76
N GLU A 71 -4.41 -11.79 4.01
CA GLU A 71 -3.64 -11.90 2.76
C GLU A 71 -4.07 -10.82 1.74
N ASN A 72 -5.38 -10.58 1.64
CA ASN A 72 -5.94 -9.58 0.73
C ASN A 72 -5.92 -8.14 1.28
N SER A 73 -5.42 -7.90 2.50
CA SER A 73 -5.50 -6.58 3.15
C SER A 73 -4.61 -5.51 2.48
N GLY A 74 -3.50 -5.92 1.85
CA GLY A 74 -2.43 -5.03 1.40
C GLY A 74 -2.31 -4.84 -0.12
N VAL A 75 -3.31 -5.19 -0.92
CA VAL A 75 -3.19 -5.29 -2.39
C VAL A 75 -2.56 -4.05 -3.05
N LEU A 76 -3.03 -2.85 -2.74
CA LEU A 76 -2.46 -1.61 -3.30
C LEU A 76 -1.03 -1.38 -2.79
N LEU A 77 -0.78 -1.60 -1.50
CA LEU A 77 0.53 -1.39 -0.89
C LEU A 77 1.59 -2.32 -1.51
N ASN A 78 1.27 -3.61 -1.60
CA ASN A 78 2.11 -4.63 -2.24
C ASN A 78 2.40 -4.29 -3.71
N LYS A 79 1.39 -3.81 -4.44
CA LYS A 79 1.54 -3.41 -5.85
C LYS A 79 2.55 -2.27 -6.02
N VAL A 80 2.50 -1.26 -5.16
CA VAL A 80 3.43 -0.12 -5.20
C VAL A 80 4.82 -0.54 -4.75
N GLU A 81 4.91 -1.34 -3.68
CA GLU A 81 6.16 -1.82 -3.11
C GLU A 81 6.95 -2.72 -4.06
N ASN A 82 6.27 -3.63 -4.76
CA ASN A 82 6.92 -4.49 -5.76
C ASN A 82 7.59 -3.67 -6.87
N VAL A 83 6.95 -2.59 -7.32
CA VAL A 83 7.52 -1.71 -8.35
C VAL A 83 8.65 -0.86 -7.77
N PHE A 84 8.45 -0.28 -6.59
CA PHE A 84 9.43 0.59 -5.95
C PHE A 84 10.72 -0.15 -5.58
N SER A 85 10.61 -1.34 -4.98
CA SER A 85 11.76 -2.19 -4.60
C SER A 85 12.54 -2.64 -5.84
N ASN A 86 11.86 -3.01 -6.93
CA ASN A 86 12.50 -3.34 -8.19
C ASN A 86 13.30 -2.14 -8.75
N GLN A 87 12.68 -0.97 -8.83
CA GLN A 87 13.33 0.24 -9.36
C GLN A 87 14.51 0.69 -8.48
N THR A 88 14.35 0.70 -7.16
CA THR A 88 15.41 1.08 -6.22
C THR A 88 16.57 0.08 -6.21
N SER A 89 16.35 -1.17 -6.59
CA SER A 89 17.41 -2.19 -6.70
C SER A 89 18.12 -2.17 -8.05
N ALA A 90 17.39 -1.98 -9.15
CA ALA A 90 17.92 -2.15 -10.51
C ALA A 90 18.24 -0.83 -11.23
N ASN A 91 17.54 0.26 -10.93
CA ASN A 91 17.65 1.53 -11.66
C ASN A 91 17.30 2.73 -10.77
N THR A 92 18.05 2.87 -9.67
CA THR A 92 17.79 3.91 -8.67
C THR A 92 18.31 5.29 -9.08
N ASN A 93 17.87 6.32 -8.37
CA ASN A 93 18.37 7.69 -8.51
C ASN A 93 18.18 8.45 -7.18
N LYS A 94 18.69 9.68 -7.10
CA LYS A 94 18.63 10.50 -5.87
C LYS A 94 17.21 10.73 -5.36
N GLU A 95 16.24 10.88 -6.25
CA GLU A 95 14.84 11.10 -5.88
C GLU A 95 14.22 9.84 -5.27
N LEU A 96 14.44 8.68 -5.88
CA LEU A 96 13.98 7.39 -5.34
C LEU A 96 14.67 7.04 -4.01
N GLN A 97 15.95 7.38 -3.85
CA GLN A 97 16.67 7.20 -2.59
C GLN A 97 16.10 8.06 -1.46
N GLU A 98 15.76 9.31 -1.74
CA GLU A 98 15.14 10.20 -0.74
C GLU A 98 13.74 9.71 -0.36
N ILE A 99 12.94 9.27 -1.35
CA ILE A 99 11.65 8.62 -1.09
C ILE A 99 11.84 7.38 -0.20
N ALA A 100 12.81 6.52 -0.51
CA ALA A 100 13.08 5.31 0.28
C ALA A 100 13.45 5.66 1.73
N LYS A 101 14.34 6.64 1.92
CA LYS A 101 14.75 7.11 3.25
C LYS A 101 13.56 7.59 4.09
N ASN A 102 12.62 8.31 3.47
CA ASN A 102 11.43 8.82 4.14
C ASN A 102 10.39 7.73 4.42
N LEU A 103 10.21 6.79 3.49
CA LEU A 103 9.22 5.71 3.60
C LEU A 103 9.67 4.60 4.55
N SER A 104 10.95 4.24 4.59
CA SER A 104 11.48 3.13 5.40
C SER A 104 10.97 3.12 6.85
N PRO A 105 11.14 4.20 7.66
CA PRO A 105 10.66 4.18 9.05
C PRO A 105 9.13 4.10 9.15
N ILE A 106 8.40 4.69 8.20
CA ILE A 106 6.93 4.69 8.19
C ILE A 106 6.42 3.28 7.88
N MET A 107 7.03 2.61 6.90
CA MET A 107 6.71 1.24 6.52
C MET A 107 7.06 0.23 7.61
N SER A 108 8.21 0.40 8.28
CA SER A 108 8.56 -0.41 9.45
C SER A 108 7.50 -0.28 10.54
N LYS A 109 7.11 0.95 10.89
CA LYS A 109 6.03 1.17 11.86
C LYS A 109 4.72 0.52 11.44
N HIS A 110 4.33 0.68 10.17
CA HIS A 110 3.09 0.08 9.65
C HIS A 110 3.10 -1.45 9.73
N SER A 111 4.23 -2.08 9.40
CA SER A 111 4.41 -3.53 9.55
C SER A 111 4.32 -3.95 11.02
N ASP A 112 5.00 -3.25 11.91
CA ASP A 112 4.98 -3.54 13.36
C ASP A 112 3.57 -3.39 13.93
N ASP A 113 2.83 -2.34 13.54
CA ASP A 113 1.45 -2.09 13.98
C ASP A 113 0.50 -3.24 13.60
N ILE A 114 0.81 -3.99 12.53
CA ILE A 114 0.04 -5.17 12.09
C ILE A 114 0.55 -6.43 12.78
N MET A 115 1.85 -6.71 12.70
CA MET A 115 2.45 -7.94 13.23
C MET A 115 2.34 -8.06 14.74
N LEU A 116 2.40 -6.94 15.45
CA LEU A 116 2.31 -6.87 16.91
C LEU A 116 0.89 -6.54 17.40
N ASN A 117 -0.10 -6.58 16.52
CA ASN A 117 -1.50 -6.36 16.88
C ASN A 117 -2.05 -7.56 17.66
N ALA A 118 -2.11 -7.42 18.99
CA ALA A 118 -2.62 -8.47 19.87
C ALA A 118 -4.06 -8.91 19.50
N LYS A 119 -4.94 -7.98 19.09
CA LYS A 119 -6.32 -8.35 18.70
C LYS A 119 -6.35 -9.18 17.43
N LEU A 120 -5.49 -8.89 16.46
CA LEU A 120 -5.36 -9.67 15.25
C LEU A 120 -4.81 -11.07 15.55
N PHE A 121 -3.80 -11.15 16.41
CA PHE A 121 -3.23 -12.42 16.85
C PHE A 121 -4.27 -13.33 17.52
N GLU A 122 -5.15 -12.76 18.36
CA GLU A 122 -6.26 -13.49 18.99
C GLU A 122 -7.25 -14.09 17.97
N GLN A 123 -7.35 -13.54 16.76
CA GLN A 123 -8.18 -14.08 15.68
C GLN A 123 -7.52 -15.26 14.93
N ILE A 124 -6.19 -15.43 15.06
CA ILE A 124 -5.38 -16.39 14.29
C ILE A 124 -5.06 -17.66 15.08
N LYS A 125 -4.83 -17.53 16.40
CA LYS A 125 -4.31 -18.59 17.27
C LYS A 125 -5.18 -19.84 17.40
#